data_AF-X1C1T5-F1
#
_entry.id   AF-X1C1T5-F1
#
_cell.length_a   1.000
_cell.length_b   1.000
_cell.length_c   1.000
_cell.angle_alpha   90.00
_cell.angle_beta   90.00
_cell.angle_gamma   90.00
#
_symmetry.space_group_name_H-M   'P 1'
#
loop_
_entity.id
_entity.type
_entity.pdbx_description
1 polymer ?
#
loop_
_entity_poly.entity_id
_entity_poly.type
_entity_poly.pdbx_seq_one_letter_code
_entity_poly.pdbx_strand_id
1 'polypeptide(L)'
;MMDYRVYLLLDVVDGRDEQAAQVLRENPGVVMADALEDALEGSPKVVVVIEAPERKRLAKWTIEALTSVEMLTEQVRLLPTRNRLNHIGP
;
A
#
# COMPACT_ATOMS: atom_id res chain seq x y z
N MET A 1 14.54 5.74 14.32
CA MET A 1 13.26 5.19 14.81
C MET A 1 12.85 4.12 13.80
N MET A 2 12.46 2.92 14.23
CA MET A 2 12.04 1.89 13.26
C MET A 2 10.54 1.97 13.09
N ASP A 3 10.10 2.54 11.98
CA ASP A 3 8.69 2.62 11.65
C ASP A 3 8.18 1.26 11.13
N TYR A 4 6.99 0.88 11.57
CA TYR A 4 6.31 -0.31 11.06
C TYR A 4 5.81 -0.02 9.66
N ARG A 5 6.04 -0.94 8.72
CA ARG A 5 5.69 -0.76 7.31
C ARG A 5 4.76 -1.85 6.79
N VAL A 6 3.86 -1.48 5.90
CA VAL A 6 3.11 -2.41 5.04
C VAL A 6 3.20 -1.96 3.60
N TYR A 7 3.27 -2.92 2.68
CA TYR A 7 3.11 -2.67 1.26
C TYR A 7 1.73 -3.14 0.82
N LEU A 8 1.04 -2.33 0.04
CA LEU A 8 -0.20 -2.71 -0.62
C LEU A 8 0.05 -2.79 -2.13
N LEU A 9 -0.47 -3.85 -2.73
CA LEU A 9 -0.55 -4.00 -4.17
C LEU A 9 -2.03 -4.01 -4.55
N LEU A 10 -2.43 -3.07 -5.39
CA LEU A 10 -3.82 -2.86 -5.75
C LEU A 10 -4.02 -3.14 -7.24
N ASP A 11 -5.06 -3.88 -7.55
CA ASP A 11 -5.64 -3.87 -8.88
C ASP A 11 -6.78 -2.84 -8.91
N VAL A 12 -6.89 -2.12 -10.00
CA VAL A 12 -7.73 -0.92 -10.12
C VAL A 12 -8.67 -1.06 -11.31
N VAL A 13 -9.94 -0.72 -11.09
CA VAL A 13 -10.99 -0.76 -12.12
C VAL A 13 -10.67 0.23 -13.25
N ASP A 14 -11.00 -0.15 -14.48
CA ASP A 14 -11.16 0.75 -15.64
C ASP A 14 -10.00 1.73 -15.91
N GLY A 15 -8.75 1.36 -15.61
CA GLY A 15 -7.58 2.23 -15.86
C GLY A 15 -7.56 3.50 -15.01
N ARG A 16 -8.16 3.44 -13.81
CA ARG A 16 -8.19 4.57 -12.85
C ARG A 16 -7.00 4.57 -11.90
N ASP A 17 -5.89 3.96 -12.30
CA ASP A 17 -4.68 3.74 -11.50
C ASP A 17 -4.06 5.04 -11.00
N GLU A 18 -3.88 6.04 -11.87
CA GLU A 18 -3.43 7.37 -11.46
C GLU A 18 -4.37 8.05 -10.46
N GLN A 19 -5.68 7.91 -10.66
CA GLN A 19 -6.66 8.46 -9.72
C GLN A 19 -6.59 7.77 -8.36
N ALA A 20 -6.47 6.44 -8.34
CA ALA A 20 -6.32 5.68 -7.11
C ALA A 20 -5.03 6.07 -6.39
N ALA A 21 -3.90 6.16 -7.11
CA ALA A 21 -2.62 6.60 -6.57
C ALA A 21 -2.73 8.01 -5.95
N GLN A 22 -3.37 8.96 -6.64
CA GLN A 22 -3.56 10.31 -6.12
C GLN A 22 -4.37 10.34 -4.81
N VAL A 23 -5.49 9.61 -4.75
CA VAL A 23 -6.29 9.51 -3.51
C VAL A 23 -5.48 8.89 -2.37
N LEU A 24 -4.67 7.88 -2.66
CA LEU A 24 -3.84 7.22 -1.65
C LEU A 24 -2.76 8.15 -1.09
N ARG A 25 -2.13 9.00 -1.93
CA ARG A 25 -1.12 9.97 -1.46
C ARG A 25 -1.66 10.95 -0.41
N GLU A 26 -2.96 11.18 -0.38
CA GLU A 26 -3.61 12.09 0.57
C GLU A 26 -3.87 11.43 1.94
N ASN A 27 -3.67 10.11 2.07
CA ASN A 27 -3.95 9.39 3.30
C ASN A 27 -2.78 9.45 4.31
N PRO A 28 -3.07 9.53 5.63
CA PRO A 28 -2.04 9.51 6.66
C PRO A 28 -1.13 8.28 6.58
N GLY A 29 0.17 8.50 6.72
CA GLY A 29 1.17 7.43 6.76
C GLY A 29 1.52 6.84 5.40
N VAL A 30 0.84 7.23 4.32
CA VAL A 30 1.26 6.87 2.96
C VAL A 30 2.53 7.65 2.63
N VAL A 31 3.64 6.92 2.46
CA VAL A 31 4.94 7.51 2.09
C VAL A 31 5.22 7.38 0.59
N MET A 32 4.47 6.51 -0.09
CA MET A 32 4.56 6.27 -1.52
C MET A 32 3.24 5.66 -2.01
N ALA A 33 2.76 6.13 -3.15
CA ALA A 33 1.70 5.48 -3.92
C ALA A 33 1.92 5.80 -5.40
N ASP A 34 2.18 4.79 -6.22
CA ASP A 34 2.52 4.96 -7.64
C ASP A 34 1.74 4.00 -8.52
N ALA A 35 1.27 4.53 -9.66
CA ALA A 35 0.71 3.75 -10.75
C ALA A 35 1.83 3.14 -11.60
N LEU A 36 1.59 1.95 -12.13
CA LEU A 36 2.55 1.20 -12.95
C LEU A 36 2.09 1.21 -14.42
N GLU A 37 2.67 2.11 -15.22
CA GLU A 37 2.27 2.37 -16.63
C GLU A 37 2.40 1.12 -17.55
N ASP A 38 3.24 0.14 -17.20
CA ASP A 38 3.47 -1.10 -17.97
C ASP A 38 2.93 -2.36 -17.26
N ALA A 39 1.94 -2.22 -16.37
CA ALA A 39 1.37 -3.38 -15.68
C ALA A 39 0.68 -4.33 -16.68
N LEU A 40 1.21 -5.55 -16.79
CA LEU A 40 0.56 -6.62 -17.57
C LEU A 40 -0.82 -6.97 -16.99
N GLU A 41 -1.71 -7.48 -17.81
CA GLU A 41 -3.02 -7.97 -17.38
C GLU A 41 -2.88 -8.96 -16.20
N GLY A 42 -3.57 -8.70 -15.08
CA GLY A 42 -3.45 -9.46 -13.83
C GLY A 42 -2.31 -9.05 -12.89
N SER A 43 -1.48 -8.07 -13.27
CA SER A 43 -0.48 -7.44 -12.40
C SER A 43 -1.12 -6.31 -11.59
N PRO A 44 -0.60 -6.02 -10.37
CA PRO A 44 -1.09 -4.87 -9.63
C PRO A 44 -0.77 -3.60 -10.40
N LYS A 45 -1.73 -2.68 -10.45
CA LYS A 45 -1.61 -1.42 -11.17
C LYS A 45 -1.12 -0.28 -10.28
N VAL A 46 -1.31 -0.41 -8.96
CA VAL A 46 -0.83 0.58 -7.98
C VAL A 46 -0.06 -0.11 -6.85
N VAL A 47 1.08 0.48 -6.48
CA VAL A 47 1.89 0.07 -5.33
C VAL A 47 1.85 1.16 -4.27
N VAL A 48 1.57 0.80 -3.02
CA VAL A 48 1.50 1.71 -1.88
C VAL A 48 2.44 1.27 -0.78
N VAL A 49 3.07 2.23 -0.11
CA VAL A 49 3.83 2.01 1.12
C VAL A 49 3.21 2.85 2.22
N ILE A 50 2.84 2.19 3.32
CA ILE A 50 2.33 2.86 4.52
C ILE A 50 3.27 2.59 5.68
N GLU A 51 3.63 3.64 6.40
CA GLU A 51 4.48 3.60 7.57
C GLU A 51 3.80 4.21 8.79
N ALA A 52 4.10 3.69 9.97
CA ALA A 52 3.66 4.28 11.23
C ALA A 52 4.60 3.94 12.40
N PRO A 53 4.66 4.79 13.45
CA PRO A 53 5.51 4.55 14.62
C PRO A 53 5.08 3.34 15.46
N GLU A 54 3.85 2.83 15.30
CA GLU A 54 3.33 1.70 16.08
C GLU A 54 2.35 0.84 15.26
N ARG A 55 2.31 -0.47 15.53
CA ARG A 55 1.46 -1.43 14.77
C ARG A 55 -0.01 -1.08 14.75
N LYS A 56 -0.54 -0.58 15.88
CA LYS A 56 -1.96 -0.20 15.98
C LYS A 56 -2.28 0.96 15.03
N ARG A 57 -1.36 1.91 14.91
CA ARG A 57 -1.50 3.06 14.01
C ARG A 57 -1.32 2.64 12.56
N LEU A 58 -0.35 1.76 12.27
CA LEU A 58 -0.20 1.17 10.94
C LEU A 58 -1.50 0.49 10.48
N ALA A 59 -2.11 -0.33 11.34
CA ALA A 59 -3.37 -0.99 11.04
C ALA A 59 -4.50 0.03 10.78
N LYS A 60 -4.63 1.06 11.62
CA LYS A 60 -5.61 2.14 11.43
C LYS A 60 -5.43 2.83 10.08
N TRP A 61 -4.23 3.32 9.78
CA TRP A 61 -3.93 4.03 8.55
C TRP A 61 -4.07 3.14 7.30
N THR A 62 -3.76 1.86 7.41
CA THR A 62 -3.99 0.89 6.33
C THR A 62 -5.49 0.76 6.01
N ILE A 63 -6.34 0.66 7.03
CA ILE A 63 -7.80 0.56 6.84
C ILE A 63 -8.34 1.86 6.22
N GLU A 64 -7.91 3.02 6.71
CA GLU A 64 -8.31 4.32 6.17
C GLU A 64 -7.93 4.45 4.68
N ALA A 65 -6.68 4.09 4.32
CA ALA A 65 -6.22 4.08 2.95
C ALA A 65 -7.04 3.15 2.06
N LEU A 66 -7.30 1.91 2.49
CA LEU A 66 -8.13 0.96 1.73
C LEU A 66 -9.56 1.45 1.54
N THR A 67 -10.15 2.05 2.58
CA THR A 67 -11.52 2.60 2.51
C THR A 67 -11.59 3.74 1.48
N SER A 68 -10.55 4.57 1.38
CA SER A 68 -10.51 5.69 0.43
C SER A 68 -10.53 5.28 -1.05
N VAL A 69 -10.12 4.04 -1.35
CA VAL A 69 -10.06 3.50 -2.72
C VAL A 69 -10.95 2.27 -2.93
N GLU A 70 -11.86 1.98 -2.01
CA GLU A 70 -12.74 0.81 -2.08
C GLU A 70 -13.52 0.77 -3.41
N MET A 71 -14.06 1.91 -3.86
CA MET A 71 -14.79 2.00 -5.14
C MET A 71 -13.90 2.02 -6.39
N LEU A 72 -12.57 2.07 -6.21
CA LEU A 72 -11.59 2.10 -7.30
C LEU A 72 -10.84 0.78 -7.44
N THR A 73 -10.97 -0.15 -6.48
CA THR A 73 -10.11 -1.33 -6.40
C THR A 73 -10.89 -2.62 -6.63
N GLU A 74 -10.32 -3.53 -7.42
CA GLU A 74 -10.89 -4.87 -7.65
C GLU A 74 -10.27 -5.90 -6.71
N GLN A 75 -8.96 -5.79 -6.50
CA GLN A 75 -8.20 -6.72 -5.69
C GLN A 75 -7.16 -5.98 -4.84
N VAL A 76 -6.97 -6.48 -3.63
CA VAL A 76 -6.01 -5.96 -2.67
C VAL A 76 -5.10 -7.09 -2.21
N ARG A 77 -3.78 -6.89 -2.30
CA ARG A 77 -2.80 -7.74 -1.63
C ARG A 77 -2.03 -6.90 -0.61
N LEU A 78 -2.04 -7.37 0.63
CA LEU A 78 -1.37 -6.74 1.76
C LEU A 78 -0.12 -7.55 2.13
N LEU A 79 1.04 -6.90 2.07
CA LEU A 79 2.34 -7.50 2.36
C LEU A 79 2.92 -6.86 3.64
N PRO A 80 2.64 -7.44 4.81
CA PRO A 80 3.13 -6.91 6.07
C PRO A 80 4.63 -7.15 6.19
N THR A 81 5.39 -6.14 6.61
CA THR A 81 6.80 -6.36 6.95
C THR A 81 6.91 -7.03 8.31
N ARG A 82 7.73 -8.08 8.40
CA ARG A 82 8.19 -8.57 9.70
C ARG A 82 9.31 -7.64 10.16
N ASN A 83 9.06 -6.90 11.24
CA ASN A 83 10.11 -6.12 11.89
C ASN A 83 11.09 -7.09 12.58
N ARG A 84 12.00 -7.70 11.82
CA ARG A 84 13.16 -8.45 12.30
C ARG A 84 14.42 -7.74 11.80
N LEU A 85 15.04 -6.94 12.66
CA LEU A 85 16.49 -6.77 12.56
C LEU A 85 17.14 -8.14 12.83
N ASN A 86 18.00 -8.56 11.89
CA ASN A 86 19.00 -9.63 11.96
C ASN A 86 18.54 -11.09 12.18
N HIS A 87 18.59 -11.87 11.11
CA HIS A 87 19.40 -13.10 11.09
C HIS A 87 20.24 -13.08 9.81
N ILE A 88 21.48 -12.62 9.94
CA ILE A 88 22.57 -13.17 9.15
C ILE A 88 22.62 -14.64 9.58
N GLY A 89 22.30 -15.54 8.67
CA GLY A 89 22.36 -16.99 8.94
C GLY A 89 23.79 -17.43 9.29
N PRO A 90 23.94 -18.60 9.93
CA PRO A 90 25.24 -19.15 10.34
C PRO A 90 26.18 -19.37 9.16
#